data_AF-A0A972ZB61-F1
#
_entry.id   AF-A0A972ZB61-F1
#
_cell.length_a   1.000
_cell.length_b   1.000
_cell.length_c   1.000
_cell.angle_alpha   90.00
_cell.angle_beta   90.00
_cell.angle_gamma   90.00
#
_symmetry.space_group_name_H-M   'P 1'
#
loop_
_entity.id
_entity.type
_entity.pdbx_description
1 polymer ?
#
loop_
_entity_poly.entity_id
_entity_poly.type
_entity_poly.pdbx_seq_one_letter_code
_entity_poly.pdbx_strand_id
1 'polypeptide(L)'
;MTRSFDGWADCAFEAVSRDSAFDTVFPEVHPGRIELSHRVEVDSPYRDFSLALMHGAVVGFPDAALLLVGPGGTGKSTTNFAAVDQGALTCGDDYVWLSGSSGSLVAHSIYGTAKAKKASSVIPPESMIAKRWRDSPTLDKRAYYVSLDRPDTFMRSARIVGAASLEISQTRGTVIRASESRDLLRKALPSTVLQAPTHQGQLLGRLTHLLAPIPSFHVTLSPNLQESGQAILELLDSLSGRDSVAKRVTKASR
;
A
#
# COMPACT_ATOMS: atom_id res chain seq x y z
N MET A 1 41.40 -21.85 22.87
CA MET A 1 40.30 -21.58 23.81
C MET A 1 39.03 -21.45 23.00
N THR A 2 38.40 -22.60 22.75
CA THR A 2 37.15 -22.79 22.03
C THR A 2 36.11 -23.21 23.07
N ARG A 3 34.94 -22.56 23.06
CA ARG A 3 33.71 -23.13 23.64
C ARG A 3 32.54 -22.77 22.73
N SER A 4 32.05 -23.80 22.07
CA SER A 4 30.71 -23.96 21.55
C SER A 4 29.68 -24.05 22.69
N PHE A 5 28.42 -23.75 22.39
CA PHE A 5 27.27 -24.43 22.97
C PHE A 5 26.12 -24.37 21.95
N ASP A 6 25.86 -25.52 21.32
CA ASP A 6 24.62 -25.86 20.64
C ASP A 6 23.55 -26.23 21.68
N GLY A 7 22.28 -26.14 21.27
CA GLY A 7 21.25 -26.97 21.89
C GLY A 7 19.78 -26.61 21.60
N TRP A 8 19.08 -27.62 21.05
CA TRP A 8 17.62 -27.91 21.11
C TRP A 8 16.76 -27.15 20.09
N ALA A 9 16.37 -27.71 18.92
CA ALA A 9 15.70 -28.97 18.55
C ALA A 9 14.20 -29.03 18.90
N ASP A 10 13.39 -29.03 17.83
CA ASP A 10 12.18 -29.81 17.56
C ASP A 10 11.05 -29.91 18.61
N CYS A 11 9.87 -29.40 18.22
CA CYS A 11 8.59 -29.99 18.57
C CYS A 11 7.64 -29.94 17.36
N ALA A 12 7.17 -31.12 16.99
CA ALA A 12 6.37 -31.51 15.83
C ALA A 12 5.01 -30.79 15.66
N PHE A 13 4.51 -30.76 14.42
CA PHE A 13 3.18 -31.29 14.10
C PHE A 13 3.12 -31.78 12.63
N GLU A 14 2.84 -33.08 12.49
CA GLU A 14 2.61 -33.80 11.24
C GLU A 14 1.18 -33.59 10.70
N ALA A 15 1.10 -33.52 9.36
CA ALA A 15 0.05 -33.99 8.47
C ALA A 15 -1.42 -33.54 8.65
N VAL A 16 -1.86 -32.63 7.75
CA VAL A 16 -3.20 -32.70 7.15
C VAL A 16 -3.05 -32.73 5.62
N SER A 17 -3.89 -33.55 5.03
CA SER A 17 -3.89 -34.14 3.69
C SER A 17 -3.89 -33.18 2.49
N ARG A 18 -3.22 -33.66 1.43
CA ARG A 18 -3.28 -33.25 0.03
C ARG A 18 -4.71 -32.97 -0.45
N ASP A 19 -4.97 -31.73 -0.88
CA ASP A 19 -5.67 -31.45 -2.14
C ASP A 19 -5.63 -29.96 -2.51
N SER A 20 -5.53 -29.71 -3.82
CA SER A 20 -5.56 -28.43 -4.55
C SER A 20 -4.27 -27.59 -4.61
N ALA A 21 -3.89 -27.27 -5.85
CA ALA A 21 -2.65 -26.67 -6.29
C ALA A 21 -2.61 -25.15 -6.08
N PHE A 22 -1.74 -24.65 -5.20
CA PHE A 22 -1.19 -23.29 -5.20
C PHE A 22 0.05 -23.25 -4.26
N ASP A 23 1.22 -23.67 -4.75
CA ASP A 23 2.45 -23.50 -3.97
C ASP A 23 2.94 -22.04 -4.05
N THR A 24 2.76 -21.35 -2.93
CA THR A 24 3.20 -19.97 -2.71
C THR A 24 4.64 -20.01 -2.24
N VAL A 25 5.59 -19.62 -3.09
CA VAL A 25 7.00 -19.45 -2.68
C VAL A 25 7.15 -18.06 -2.05
N PHE A 26 7.37 -18.02 -0.74
CA PHE A 26 7.79 -16.80 -0.05
C PHE A 26 9.30 -16.58 -0.27
N PRO A 27 9.76 -15.37 -0.63
CA PRO A 27 11.19 -15.09 -0.74
C PRO A 27 11.85 -15.07 0.65
N GLU A 28 12.95 -15.81 0.79
CA GLU A 28 13.85 -15.69 1.94
C GLU A 28 14.45 -14.27 1.98
N VAL A 29 14.32 -13.62 3.13
CA VAL A 29 14.70 -12.22 3.31
C VAL A 29 16.15 -12.14 3.79
N HIS A 30 17.06 -11.77 2.89
CA HIS A 30 18.33 -11.18 3.30
C HIS A 30 18.13 -9.69 3.64
N PRO A 31 18.77 -9.16 4.71
CA PRO A 31 18.53 -7.80 5.24
C PRO A 31 18.99 -6.63 4.35
N GLY A 32 19.04 -6.80 3.03
CA GLY A 32 19.40 -5.74 2.08
C GLY A 32 19.11 -6.05 0.62
N ARG A 33 18.43 -7.16 0.29
CA ARG A 33 18.15 -7.54 -1.10
C ARG A 33 16.82 -8.28 -1.17
N ILE A 34 15.83 -7.72 -1.85
CA ILE A 34 14.68 -8.49 -2.32
C ILE A 34 15.16 -9.20 -3.59
N GLU A 35 15.52 -10.48 -3.49
CA GLU A 35 15.73 -11.30 -4.68
C GLU A 35 14.35 -11.77 -5.19
N LEU A 36 13.87 -11.06 -6.22
CA LEU A 36 12.62 -11.40 -6.91
C LEU A 36 12.90 -12.55 -7.88
N SER A 37 12.70 -13.79 -7.43
CA SER A 37 12.75 -14.97 -8.30
C SER A 37 11.33 -15.42 -8.68
N HIS A 38 10.75 -14.84 -9.72
CA HIS A 38 9.54 -15.38 -10.34
C HIS A 38 9.89 -16.13 -11.64
N ARG A 39 9.56 -17.42 -11.69
CA ARG A 39 9.50 -18.19 -12.96
C ARG A 39 8.21 -17.84 -13.71
N VAL A 40 8.35 -17.58 -15.01
CA VAL A 40 7.32 -16.99 -15.89
C VAL A 40 6.86 -18.03 -16.93
N GLU A 41 5.55 -18.11 -17.17
CA GLU A 41 4.98 -18.82 -18.32
C GLU A 41 5.35 -18.15 -19.65
N VAL A 42 5.69 -18.98 -20.63
CA VAL A 42 6.51 -18.63 -21.79
C VAL A 42 5.78 -17.76 -22.84
N ASP A 43 4.47 -17.51 -22.78
CA ASP A 43 3.76 -16.93 -23.95
C ASP A 43 2.99 -15.61 -23.74
N SER A 44 3.29 -14.82 -22.69
CA SER A 44 2.70 -13.47 -22.56
C SER A 44 3.49 -12.41 -23.34
N PRO A 45 2.84 -11.54 -24.14
CA PRO A 45 3.51 -10.42 -24.84
C PRO A 45 4.10 -9.36 -23.89
N TYR A 46 3.92 -9.52 -22.57
CA TYR A 46 4.46 -8.67 -21.51
C TYR A 46 5.64 -9.30 -20.77
N ARG A 47 6.48 -10.08 -21.47
CA ARG A 47 7.73 -10.63 -20.93
C ARG A 47 8.66 -9.50 -20.45
N ASP A 48 8.62 -9.26 -19.15
CA ASP A 48 9.77 -9.12 -18.24
C ASP A 48 9.33 -8.29 -17.02
N PHE A 49 8.96 -8.91 -15.91
CA PHE A 49 8.38 -8.36 -14.65
C PHE A 49 6.84 -8.34 -14.59
N SER A 50 6.30 -9.29 -13.82
CA SER A 50 4.96 -9.25 -13.20
C SER A 50 4.78 -8.09 -12.21
N LEU A 51 5.78 -7.20 -12.12
CA LEU A 51 5.91 -6.14 -11.14
C LEU A 51 5.99 -4.78 -11.84
N ALA A 52 5.27 -3.80 -11.31
CA ALA A 52 5.30 -2.41 -11.74
C ALA A 52 5.54 -1.50 -10.54
N LEU A 53 6.57 -0.65 -10.63
CA LEU A 53 6.87 0.29 -9.57
C LEU A 53 5.84 1.42 -9.62
N MET A 54 5.26 1.76 -8.47
CA MET A 54 4.27 2.80 -8.40
C MET A 54 4.60 3.83 -7.33
N HIS A 55 4.52 5.11 -7.70
CA HIS A 55 4.55 6.19 -6.73
C HIS A 55 3.16 6.36 -6.10
N GLY A 56 3.04 5.95 -4.84
CA GLY A 56 1.76 5.84 -4.15
C GLY A 56 1.92 5.41 -2.69
N ALA A 57 0.80 5.37 -1.97
CA ALA A 57 0.74 4.81 -0.62
C ALA A 57 -0.35 3.74 -0.58
N VAL A 58 -0.21 2.76 0.30
CA VAL A 58 -1.19 1.68 0.44
C VAL A 58 -1.63 1.56 1.88
N VAL A 59 -2.93 1.59 2.09
CA VAL A 59 -3.56 1.55 3.42
C VAL A 59 -4.68 0.53 3.45
N GLY A 60 -4.82 -0.19 4.55
CA GLY A 60 -5.99 -1.01 4.80
C GLY A 60 -5.78 -2.08 5.85
N PHE A 61 -6.45 -3.21 5.67
CA PHE A 61 -6.47 -4.34 6.57
C PHE A 61 -5.83 -5.57 5.91
N PRO A 62 -5.53 -6.64 6.67
CA PRO A 62 -4.86 -7.83 6.14
C PRO A 62 -5.51 -8.46 4.90
N ASP A 63 -6.82 -8.31 4.72
CA ASP A 63 -7.60 -8.91 3.63
C ASP A 63 -7.91 -7.94 2.47
N ALA A 64 -7.79 -6.63 2.67
CA ALA A 64 -8.18 -5.62 1.71
C ALA A 64 -7.46 -4.28 1.96
N ALA A 65 -6.96 -3.67 0.90
CA ALA A 65 -6.32 -2.36 0.95
C ALA A 65 -6.72 -1.46 -0.22
N LEU A 66 -6.58 -0.16 0.01
CA LEU A 66 -6.71 0.90 -0.97
C LEU A 66 -5.33 1.39 -1.39
N LEU A 67 -5.19 1.59 -2.70
CA LEU A 67 -4.05 2.26 -3.29
C LEU A 67 -4.34 3.77 -3.41
N LEU A 68 -3.57 4.59 -2.72
CA LEU A 68 -3.67 6.05 -2.73
C LEU A 68 -2.70 6.64 -3.75
N VAL A 69 -3.22 7.46 -4.67
CA VAL A 69 -2.48 7.96 -5.82
C VAL A 69 -2.67 9.47 -6.02
N GLY A 70 -1.76 10.06 -6.78
CA GLY A 70 -1.82 11.46 -7.18
C GLY A 70 -0.45 12.15 -7.17
N PRO A 71 -0.38 13.39 -7.68
CA PRO A 71 0.84 14.18 -7.70
C PRO A 71 1.55 14.31 -6.33
N GLY A 72 2.80 14.77 -6.37
CA GLY A 72 3.51 15.12 -5.14
C GLY A 72 2.76 16.18 -4.35
N GLY A 73 2.60 15.99 -3.04
CA GLY A 73 1.94 16.96 -2.16
C GLY A 73 0.42 16.87 -2.09
N THR A 74 -0.23 15.87 -2.70
CA THR A 74 -1.69 15.67 -2.59
C THR A 74 -2.16 14.99 -1.30
N GLY A 75 -1.27 14.77 -0.34
CA GLY A 75 -1.62 14.20 0.96
C GLY A 75 -1.56 12.68 1.08
N LYS A 76 -1.07 11.93 0.09
CA LYS A 76 -0.98 10.43 0.14
C LYS A 76 -0.43 9.88 1.45
N SER A 77 0.78 10.29 1.83
CA SER A 77 1.45 9.86 3.05
C SER A 77 0.68 10.28 4.29
N THR A 78 0.26 11.54 4.34
CA THR A 78 -0.47 12.10 5.48
C THR A 78 -1.82 11.41 5.69
N THR A 79 -2.58 11.15 4.62
CA THR A 79 -3.86 10.45 4.69
C THR A 79 -3.68 8.97 5.00
N ASN A 80 -2.67 8.30 4.43
CA ASN A 80 -2.31 6.92 4.74
C ASN A 80 -2.09 6.76 6.26
N PHE A 81 -1.22 7.58 6.85
CA PHE A 81 -0.93 7.49 8.28
C PHE A 81 -2.04 8.05 9.17
N ALA A 82 -2.89 8.96 8.68
CA ALA A 82 -4.09 9.36 9.42
C ALA A 82 -5.11 8.21 9.57
N ALA A 83 -5.16 7.30 8.60
CA ALA A 83 -5.94 6.07 8.69
C ALA A 83 -5.23 5.00 9.56
N VAL A 84 -3.90 4.93 9.55
CA VAL A 84 -3.12 4.08 10.49
C VAL A 84 -3.36 4.49 11.95
N ASP A 85 -3.41 5.79 12.24
CA ASP A 85 -3.76 6.32 13.58
C ASP A 85 -5.15 5.86 14.05
N GLN A 86 -5.99 5.37 13.14
CA GLN A 86 -7.36 4.89 13.40
C GLN A 86 -7.46 3.35 13.34
N GLY A 87 -6.33 2.64 13.36
CA GLY A 87 -6.28 1.18 13.46
C GLY A 87 -6.09 0.45 12.13
N ALA A 88 -5.84 1.16 11.04
CA ALA A 88 -5.43 0.54 9.78
C ALA A 88 -3.95 0.15 9.79
N LEU A 89 -3.56 -0.65 8.81
CA LEU A 89 -2.18 -0.99 8.49
C LEU A 89 -1.76 -0.33 7.18
N THR A 90 -0.47 -0.18 6.95
CA THR A 90 0.09 0.29 5.68
C THR A 90 0.95 -0.76 4.98
N CYS A 91 0.86 -0.84 3.66
CA CYS A 91 1.73 -1.67 2.82
C CYS A 91 2.72 -0.80 2.01
N GLY A 92 3.18 0.30 2.62
CA GLY A 92 4.18 1.19 2.05
C GLY A 92 3.66 2.58 1.74
N ASP A 93 4.61 3.51 1.66
CA ASP A 93 4.42 4.92 1.37
C ASP A 93 5.49 5.40 0.40
N ASP A 94 5.16 6.43 -0.39
CA ASP A 94 5.88 6.92 -1.56
C ASP A 94 6.10 5.91 -2.68
N TYR A 95 6.56 4.69 -2.42
CA TYR A 95 6.83 3.68 -3.45
C TYR A 95 6.37 2.29 -3.03
N VAL A 96 5.62 1.64 -3.91
CA VAL A 96 5.17 0.25 -3.77
C VAL A 96 5.40 -0.52 -5.07
N TRP A 97 5.62 -1.83 -4.96
CA TRP A 97 5.56 -2.71 -6.11
C TRP A 97 4.14 -3.20 -6.29
N LEU A 98 3.60 -3.09 -7.50
CA LEU A 98 2.33 -3.69 -7.87
C LEU A 98 2.56 -4.96 -8.67
N SER A 99 1.83 -6.01 -8.35
CA SER A 99 1.84 -7.27 -9.10
C SER A 99 0.45 -7.84 -9.28
N GLY A 100 0.32 -8.72 -10.26
CA GLY A 100 -0.86 -9.53 -10.47
C GLY A 100 -1.36 -9.46 -11.90
N SER A 101 -2.65 -9.74 -12.07
CA SER A 101 -3.33 -9.81 -13.35
C SER A 101 -4.61 -8.98 -13.31
N SER A 102 -5.28 -8.84 -14.45
CA SER A 102 -6.59 -8.14 -14.51
C SER A 102 -7.54 -8.68 -13.43
N GLY A 103 -7.97 -7.80 -12.51
CA GLY A 103 -8.89 -8.12 -11.41
C GLY A 103 -8.26 -8.67 -10.12
N SER A 104 -6.96 -9.00 -10.11
CA SER A 104 -6.23 -9.44 -8.91
C SER A 104 -4.94 -8.63 -8.78
N LEU A 105 -4.98 -7.59 -7.95
CA LEU A 105 -3.89 -6.65 -7.75
C LEU A 105 -3.34 -6.78 -6.33
N VAL A 106 -2.02 -6.94 -6.21
CA VAL A 106 -1.32 -7.02 -4.92
C VAL A 106 -0.23 -5.95 -4.90
N ALA A 107 -0.21 -5.17 -3.82
CA ALA A 107 0.89 -4.27 -3.51
C ALA A 107 1.90 -4.96 -2.60
N HIS A 108 3.17 -4.64 -2.75
CA HIS A 108 4.27 -5.09 -1.90
C HIS A 108 5.05 -3.88 -1.40
N SER A 109 5.30 -3.87 -0.09
CA SER A 109 6.07 -2.82 0.56
C SER A 109 7.54 -2.89 0.12
N ILE A 110 8.07 -1.76 -0.33
CA ILE A 110 9.50 -1.62 -0.67
C ILE A 110 10.27 -1.04 0.52
N TYR A 111 9.65 -0.06 1.17
CA TYR A 111 10.22 0.66 2.29
C TYR A 111 9.21 0.71 3.43
N GLY A 112 9.70 0.43 4.64
CA GLY A 112 8.94 0.64 5.86
C GLY A 112 9.14 2.06 6.41
N THR A 113 9.03 3.07 5.55
CA THR A 113 9.28 4.47 5.88
C THR A 113 8.09 5.34 5.53
N ALA A 114 7.95 6.48 6.21
CA ALA A 114 6.99 7.52 5.85
C ALA A 114 7.70 8.84 5.56
N LYS A 115 7.19 9.63 4.61
CA LYS A 115 7.77 10.95 4.31
C LYS A 115 6.90 12.11 4.78
N ALA A 116 7.51 13.04 5.51
CA ALA A 116 6.92 14.33 5.88
C ALA A 116 7.75 15.48 5.33
N LYS A 117 7.13 16.66 5.13
CA LYS A 117 7.89 17.90 4.97
C LYS A 117 8.49 18.32 6.30
N LYS A 118 9.67 18.95 6.32
CA LYS A 118 10.28 19.43 7.57
C LYS A 118 9.50 20.65 8.10
N ALA A 119 9.07 21.54 7.20
CA ALA A 119 8.15 22.62 7.50
C ALA A 119 6.77 22.34 6.84
N SER A 120 5.78 22.02 7.66
CA SER A 120 4.39 21.84 7.25
C SER A 120 3.48 22.60 8.20
N SER A 121 2.48 23.30 7.68
CA SER A 121 1.39 23.88 8.49
C SER A 121 0.46 22.81 9.06
N VAL A 122 0.48 21.61 8.47
CA VAL A 122 -0.27 20.44 8.94
C VAL A 122 0.66 19.58 9.79
N ILE A 123 0.25 19.33 11.03
CA ILE A 123 0.94 18.42 11.95
C ILE A 123 0.82 16.99 11.39
N PRO A 124 1.94 16.28 11.17
CA PRO A 124 1.94 14.86 10.83
C PRO A 124 1.05 13.99 11.74
N PRO A 125 0.41 12.94 11.20
CA PRO A 125 -0.15 11.86 12.00
C PRO A 125 0.88 11.26 12.97
N GLU A 126 0.45 10.80 14.13
CA GLU A 126 1.36 10.31 15.18
C GLU A 126 2.13 9.07 14.72
N SER A 127 1.44 8.14 14.06
CA SER A 127 2.04 6.94 13.47
C SER A 127 3.12 7.25 12.44
N MET A 128 3.08 8.42 11.81
CA MET A 128 4.09 8.86 10.85
C MET A 128 5.41 9.26 11.54
N ILE A 129 5.35 9.79 12.76
CA ILE A 129 6.53 10.30 13.48
C ILE A 129 7.22 9.15 14.21
N ALA A 130 8.38 8.74 13.69
CA ALA A 130 9.23 7.71 14.28
C ALA A 130 10.42 8.34 15.04
N LYS A 131 10.94 7.64 16.04
CA LYS A 131 12.19 7.98 16.75
C LYS A 131 13.37 7.99 15.79
N ARG A 132 13.39 7.04 14.85
CA ARG A 132 14.41 6.91 13.82
C ARG A 132 14.00 7.67 12.58
N TRP A 133 14.84 8.60 12.13
CA TRP A 133 14.58 9.38 10.93
C TRP A 133 15.87 9.77 10.19
N ARG A 134 15.71 10.16 8.94
CA ARG A 134 16.76 10.73 8.09
C ARG A 134 16.22 11.93 7.35
N ASP A 135 16.93 13.04 7.42
CA ASP A 135 16.63 14.20 6.59
C ASP A 135 17.08 13.98 5.15
N SER A 136 16.26 14.40 4.20
CA SER A 136 16.73 14.52 2.83
C SER A 136 17.79 15.62 2.76
N PRO A 137 18.94 15.36 2.10
CA PRO A 137 19.98 16.36 1.92
C PRO A 137 19.59 17.45 0.91
N THR A 138 18.69 17.13 -0.03
CA THR A 138 18.35 18.01 -1.17
C THR A 138 16.89 18.44 -1.18
N LEU A 139 16.03 17.80 -0.39
CA LEU A 139 14.60 18.11 -0.33
C LEU A 139 14.24 18.61 1.07
N ASP A 140 13.23 19.47 1.15
CA ASP A 140 12.60 19.84 2.41
C ASP A 140 11.69 18.71 2.94
N LYS A 141 12.27 17.53 3.10
CA LYS A 141 11.58 16.31 3.53
C LYS A 141 12.42 15.54 4.56
N ARG A 142 11.71 14.84 5.44
CA ARG A 142 12.24 13.87 6.41
C ARG A 142 11.59 12.52 6.15
N ALA A 143 12.42 11.47 6.13
CA ALA A 143 11.96 10.09 6.09
C ALA A 143 12.02 9.51 7.51
N TYR A 144 10.90 8.99 8.00
CA TYR A 144 10.77 8.32 9.28
C TYR A 144 10.77 6.81 9.06
N TYR A 145 11.58 6.05 9.81
CA TYR A 145 11.67 4.60 9.70
C TYR A 145 10.58 3.90 10.51
N VAL A 146 9.32 4.12 10.13
CA VAL A 146 8.14 3.70 10.91
C VAL A 146 8.13 2.19 11.17
N SER A 147 8.48 1.35 10.21
CA SER A 147 8.54 -0.12 10.40
C SER A 147 9.51 -0.60 11.48
N LEU A 148 10.55 0.17 11.80
CA LEU A 148 11.50 -0.19 12.86
C LEU A 148 11.01 0.21 14.25
N ASP A 149 10.11 1.20 14.31
CA ASP A 149 9.61 1.77 15.56
C ASP A 149 8.19 1.30 15.88
N ARG A 150 7.40 0.95 14.86
CA ARG A 150 6.01 0.49 14.91
C ARG A 150 5.76 -0.64 13.89
N PRO A 151 6.45 -1.80 14.03
CA PRO A 151 6.36 -2.89 13.07
C PRO A 151 4.94 -3.47 12.93
N ASP A 152 4.14 -3.36 13.97
CA ASP A 152 2.73 -3.78 14.05
C ASP A 152 1.80 -2.98 13.12
N THR A 153 2.22 -1.81 12.65
CA THR A 153 1.44 -0.98 11.71
C THR A 153 1.68 -1.33 10.23
N PHE A 154 2.55 -2.31 9.94
CA PHE A 154 2.97 -2.62 8.57
C PHE A 154 2.52 -3.99 8.07
N MET A 155 2.13 -4.02 6.80
CA MET A 155 1.97 -5.22 5.99
C MET A 155 3.11 -5.31 4.97
N ARG A 156 3.60 -6.54 4.74
CA ARG A 156 4.58 -6.80 3.67
C ARG A 156 3.94 -6.76 2.29
N SER A 157 2.71 -7.26 2.20
CA SER A 157 1.90 -7.29 0.99
C SER A 157 0.44 -7.04 1.33
N ALA A 158 -0.31 -6.45 0.42
CA ALA A 158 -1.74 -6.22 0.58
C ALA A 158 -2.50 -6.38 -0.74
N ARG A 159 -3.65 -7.05 -0.68
CA ARG A 159 -4.57 -7.17 -1.80
C ARG A 159 -5.30 -5.84 -2.02
N ILE A 160 -5.17 -5.27 -3.21
CA ILE A 160 -5.79 -4.00 -3.56
C ILE A 160 -7.21 -4.23 -4.06
N VAL A 161 -8.19 -3.62 -3.39
CA VAL A 161 -9.62 -3.72 -3.74
C VAL A 161 -10.14 -2.48 -4.47
N GLY A 162 -9.35 -1.42 -4.51
CA GLY A 162 -9.66 -0.19 -5.22
C GLY A 162 -8.51 0.82 -5.12
N ALA A 163 -8.61 1.90 -5.89
CA ALA A 163 -7.65 2.98 -5.86
C ALA A 163 -8.32 4.34 -5.76
N ALA A 164 -7.69 5.26 -5.03
CA ALA A 164 -8.21 6.58 -4.75
C ALA A 164 -7.19 7.65 -5.15
N SER A 165 -7.62 8.55 -6.04
CA SER A 165 -6.87 9.76 -6.35
C SER A 165 -7.20 10.88 -5.37
N LEU A 166 -6.17 11.45 -4.74
CA LEU A 166 -6.35 12.46 -3.69
C LEU A 166 -6.19 13.88 -4.22
N GLU A 167 -6.94 14.80 -3.64
CA GLU A 167 -6.83 16.24 -3.84
C GLU A 167 -7.11 16.96 -2.52
N ILE A 168 -6.27 17.92 -2.16
CA ILE A 168 -6.44 18.69 -0.92
C ILE A 168 -7.39 19.84 -1.19
N SER A 169 -8.43 19.97 -0.38
CA SER A 169 -9.30 21.15 -0.38
C SER A 169 -9.11 21.96 0.91
N GLN A 170 -9.40 23.26 0.80
CA GLN A 170 -9.51 24.17 1.95
C GLN A 170 -10.93 24.20 2.53
N THR A 171 -11.88 23.49 1.91
CA THR A 171 -13.27 23.40 2.37
C THR A 171 -13.43 22.38 3.49
N ARG A 172 -14.45 22.54 4.33
CA ARG A 172 -14.85 21.53 5.31
C ARG A 172 -15.47 20.34 4.58
N GLY A 173 -15.17 19.12 5.03
CA GLY A 173 -15.71 17.89 4.46
C GLY A 173 -14.70 17.13 3.59
N THR A 174 -14.47 15.87 3.92
CA THR A 174 -13.89 14.88 2.99
C THR A 174 -15.00 14.34 2.09
N VAL A 175 -14.81 14.43 0.77
CA VAL A 175 -15.80 14.00 -0.22
C VAL A 175 -15.21 12.93 -1.11
N ILE A 176 -15.90 11.80 -1.21
CA ILE A 176 -15.52 10.66 -2.05
C ILE A 176 -16.51 10.53 -3.19
N ARG A 177 -16.00 10.40 -4.41
CA ARG A 177 -16.79 10.14 -5.62
C ARG A 177 -16.19 8.97 -6.38
N ALA A 178 -17.02 8.10 -6.93
CA ALA A 178 -16.57 7.16 -7.94
C ALA A 178 -15.96 7.96 -9.12
N SER A 179 -14.88 7.45 -9.68
CA SER A 179 -14.22 8.03 -10.84
C SER A 179 -13.98 6.97 -11.90
N GLU A 180 -13.78 7.41 -13.13
CA GLU A 180 -13.37 6.49 -14.17
C GLU A 180 -11.89 6.13 -14.03
N SER A 181 -11.52 4.89 -14.41
CA SER A 181 -10.14 4.43 -14.36
C SER A 181 -9.19 5.34 -15.15
N ARG A 182 -9.66 5.96 -16.25
CA ARG A 182 -8.88 6.93 -17.03
C ARG A 182 -8.44 8.15 -16.21
N ASP A 183 -9.26 8.61 -15.28
CA ASP A 183 -8.97 9.79 -14.46
C ASP A 183 -8.00 9.44 -13.33
N LEU A 184 -8.14 8.24 -12.74
CA LEU A 184 -7.14 7.68 -11.84
C LEU A 184 -5.78 7.59 -12.53
N LEU A 185 -5.73 6.98 -13.71
CA LEU A 185 -4.52 6.80 -14.51
C LEU A 185 -3.84 8.14 -14.84
N ARG A 186 -4.62 9.14 -15.27
CA ARG A 186 -4.10 10.51 -15.52
C ARG A 186 -3.44 11.13 -14.30
N LYS A 187 -3.95 10.88 -13.10
CA LYS A 187 -3.40 11.40 -11.84
C LYS A 187 -2.22 10.57 -11.32
N ALA A 188 -2.21 9.26 -11.55
CA ALA A 188 -1.22 8.32 -11.03
C ALA A 188 0.07 8.27 -11.89
N LEU A 189 -0.10 8.16 -13.20
CA LEU A 189 0.98 7.77 -14.11
C LEU A 189 2.10 8.82 -14.26
N PRO A 190 1.82 10.14 -14.44
CA PRO A 190 2.89 11.10 -14.71
C PRO A 190 3.93 11.13 -13.59
N SER A 191 3.48 11.16 -12.34
CA SER A 191 4.40 11.17 -11.19
C SER A 191 5.19 9.88 -11.04
N THR A 192 4.69 8.76 -11.54
CA THR A 192 5.40 7.47 -11.46
C THR A 192 6.39 7.32 -12.62
N VAL A 193 5.93 7.54 -13.85
CA VAL A 193 6.70 7.32 -15.08
C VAL A 193 7.85 8.31 -15.21
N LEU A 194 7.64 9.58 -14.86
CA LEU A 194 8.72 10.59 -14.87
C LEU A 194 9.80 10.33 -13.81
N GLN A 195 9.50 9.54 -12.78
CA GLN A 195 10.47 9.14 -11.76
C GLN A 195 11.17 7.82 -12.12
N ALA A 196 10.75 7.12 -13.19
CA ALA A 196 11.40 5.90 -13.63
C ALA A 196 12.68 6.22 -14.44
N PRO A 197 13.85 5.65 -14.07
CA PRO A 197 15.11 5.95 -14.74
C PRO A 197 15.17 5.41 -16.18
N THR A 198 14.46 4.31 -16.47
CA THR A 198 14.42 3.63 -17.77
C THR A 198 13.07 2.95 -18.00
N HIS A 199 12.81 2.46 -19.22
CA HIS A 199 11.63 1.65 -19.58
C HIS A 199 10.25 2.29 -19.32
N GLN A 200 10.17 3.62 -19.43
CA GLN A 200 8.95 4.40 -19.16
C GLN A 200 7.71 3.91 -19.92
N GLY A 201 7.84 3.57 -21.21
CA GLY A 201 6.74 3.05 -22.02
C GLY A 201 6.22 1.69 -21.54
N GLN A 202 7.11 0.80 -21.11
CA GLN A 202 6.73 -0.52 -20.57
C GLN A 202 6.04 -0.35 -19.21
N LEU A 203 6.58 0.52 -18.34
CA LEU A 203 5.98 0.82 -17.04
C LEU A 203 4.58 1.42 -17.19
N LEU A 204 4.42 2.36 -18.13
CA LEU A 204 3.13 2.96 -18.48
C LEU A 204 2.11 1.90 -18.88
N GLY A 205 2.44 1.05 -19.87
CA GLY A 205 1.54 0.00 -20.34
C GLY A 205 1.13 -0.97 -19.24
N ARG A 206 2.05 -1.32 -18.34
CA ARG A 206 1.77 -2.21 -17.20
C ARG A 206 0.89 -1.61 -16.14
N LEU A 207 1.18 -0.38 -15.72
CA LEU A 207 0.34 0.31 -14.75
C LEU A 207 -1.06 0.53 -15.31
N THR A 208 -1.20 0.83 -16.61
CA THR A 208 -2.50 0.86 -17.28
C THR A 208 -3.21 -0.50 -17.21
N HIS A 209 -2.53 -1.59 -17.53
CA HIS A 209 -3.11 -2.94 -17.46
C HIS A 209 -3.56 -3.32 -16.04
N LEU A 210 -2.74 -3.01 -15.02
CA LEU A 210 -3.02 -3.35 -13.62
C LEU A 210 -4.12 -2.48 -13.00
N LEU A 211 -4.17 -1.19 -13.32
CA LEU A 211 -5.08 -0.23 -12.67
C LEU A 211 -6.38 0.00 -13.44
N ALA A 212 -6.46 -0.31 -14.73
CA ALA A 212 -7.71 -0.14 -15.49
C ALA A 212 -8.90 -0.94 -14.92
N PRO A 213 -8.74 -2.20 -14.45
CA PRO A 213 -9.87 -3.03 -14.00
C PRO A 213 -10.37 -2.75 -12.58
N ILE A 214 -9.62 -2.00 -11.77
CA ILE A 214 -9.96 -1.84 -10.35
C ILE A 214 -10.94 -0.67 -10.12
N PRO A 215 -11.82 -0.76 -9.10
CA PRO A 215 -12.66 0.36 -8.67
C PRO A 215 -11.82 1.62 -8.42
N SER A 216 -12.24 2.72 -9.03
CA SER A 216 -11.51 3.99 -8.99
C SER A 216 -12.34 5.06 -8.30
N PHE A 217 -11.68 5.85 -7.45
CA PHE A 217 -12.30 6.92 -6.69
C PHE A 217 -11.49 8.21 -6.79
N HIS A 218 -12.20 9.31 -6.61
CA HIS A 218 -11.62 10.62 -6.38
C HIS A 218 -12.03 11.11 -4.99
N VAL A 219 -11.03 11.48 -4.20
CA VAL A 219 -11.19 11.92 -2.81
C VAL A 219 -10.70 13.35 -2.69
N THR A 220 -11.62 14.24 -2.36
CA THR A 220 -11.32 15.60 -1.93
C THR A 220 -11.14 15.60 -0.42
N LEU A 221 -9.92 15.84 0.06
CA LEU A 221 -9.54 15.77 1.46
C LEU A 221 -9.88 17.07 2.18
N SER A 222 -10.37 16.94 3.41
CA SER A 222 -10.50 18.05 4.35
C SER A 222 -9.16 18.39 5.02
N PRO A 223 -9.02 19.60 5.59
CA PRO A 223 -7.89 19.92 6.49
C PRO A 223 -7.87 19.08 7.77
N ASN A 224 -9.00 18.46 8.15
CA ASN A 224 -9.08 17.53 9.28
C ASN A 224 -8.57 16.14 8.87
N LEU A 225 -7.40 15.77 9.38
CA LEU A 225 -6.76 14.50 9.04
C LEU A 225 -7.52 13.29 9.57
N GLN A 226 -8.08 13.39 10.77
CA GLN A 226 -8.87 12.32 11.38
C GLN A 226 -10.10 12.03 10.52
N GLU A 227 -10.82 13.07 10.10
CA GLU A 227 -11.96 12.95 9.18
C GLU A 227 -11.56 12.31 7.85
N SER A 228 -10.45 12.75 7.25
CA SER A 228 -9.96 12.16 6.00
C SER A 228 -9.52 10.71 6.14
N GLY A 229 -8.86 10.35 7.25
CA GLY A 229 -8.50 8.95 7.53
C GLY A 229 -9.75 8.08 7.71
N GLN A 230 -10.75 8.57 8.46
CA GLN A 230 -12.01 7.86 8.70
C GLN A 230 -12.76 7.59 7.38
N ALA A 231 -12.85 8.60 6.50
CA ALA A 231 -13.52 8.45 5.21
C ALA A 231 -12.84 7.41 4.29
N ILE A 232 -11.51 7.27 4.38
CA ILE A 232 -10.77 6.23 3.65
C ILE A 232 -11.10 4.83 4.20
N LEU A 233 -11.25 4.69 5.51
CA LEU A 233 -11.63 3.42 6.13
C LEU A 233 -13.07 3.02 5.79
N GLU A 234 -14.00 3.97 5.82
CA GLU A 234 -15.39 3.73 5.38
C GLU A 234 -15.47 3.30 3.92
N LEU A 235 -14.68 3.93 3.03
CA LEU A 235 -14.57 3.50 1.64
C LEU A 235 -14.05 2.06 1.55
N LEU A 236 -12.99 1.72 2.30
CA LEU A 236 -12.41 0.39 2.29
C LEU A 236 -13.39 -0.68 2.81
N ASP A 237 -14.14 -0.39 3.86
CA ASP A 237 -15.15 -1.30 4.41
C ASP A 237 -16.29 -1.56 3.41
N SER A 238 -16.72 -0.54 2.66
CA SER A 238 -17.72 -0.68 1.61
C SER A 238 -17.26 -1.58 0.46
N LEU A 239 -15.97 -1.51 0.09
CA LEU A 239 -15.38 -2.30 -1.00
C LEU A 239 -15.02 -3.74 -0.61
N SER A 240 -14.65 -3.94 0.65
CA SER A 240 -14.30 -5.27 1.19
C SER A 240 -15.55 -6.09 1.56
N GLY A 241 -16.74 -5.47 1.53
CA GLY A 241 -17.99 -6.12 1.92
C GLY A 241 -18.18 -6.26 3.43
N ARG A 242 -17.29 -5.66 4.24
CA ARG A 242 -17.34 -5.66 5.72
C ARG A 242 -18.58 -4.93 6.26
N ASP A 243 -19.12 -3.97 5.50
CA ASP A 243 -20.42 -3.34 5.76
C ASP A 243 -21.62 -4.32 5.80
N SER A 244 -21.50 -5.44 5.10
CA SER A 244 -22.59 -6.44 4.96
C SER A 244 -22.74 -7.30 6.21
N VAL A 245 -21.68 -7.44 7.01
CA VAL A 245 -21.64 -8.32 8.19
C VAL A 245 -22.17 -7.59 9.44
N ALA A 246 -21.78 -6.32 9.63
CA ALA A 246 -22.25 -5.51 10.76
C ALA A 246 -23.77 -5.21 10.70
N LYS A 247 -24.34 -5.03 9.51
CA LYS A 247 -25.80 -4.86 9.31
C LYS A 247 -26.61 -6.16 9.43
N ARG A 248 -25.98 -7.35 9.34
CA ARG A 248 -26.67 -8.63 9.53
C ARG A 248 -26.75 -9.05 11.01
N VAL A 249 -25.76 -8.72 11.83
CA VAL A 249 -25.77 -9.04 13.27
C VAL A 249 -26.81 -8.20 14.02
N THR A 250 -27.09 -6.96 13.58
CA THR A 250 -28.10 -6.09 14.20
C THR A 250 -29.55 -6.40 13.81
N LYS A 251 -29.78 -7.27 12.81
CA LYS A 251 -31.13 -7.67 12.37
C LYS A 251 -31.57 -9.05 12.87
N ALA A 252 -30.71 -9.77 13.59
CA ALA A 252 -31.01 -11.09 14.15
C ALA A 252 -31.48 -11.06 15.63
N SER A 253 -31.74 -9.88 16.19
CA SER A 253 -32.16 -9.71 17.59
C SER A 253 -33.37 -8.76 17.73
N ARG A 254 -34.42 -8.99 16.95
CA ARG A 254 -35.78 -8.46 17.21
C ARG A 254 -36.83 -9.48 16.83
#